data_AF-A0A9X0L3K6-F1
#
_entry.id   AF-A0A9X0L3K6-F1
#
_cell.length_a   1.000
_cell.length_b   1.000
_cell.length_c   1.000
_cell.angle_alpha   90.00
_cell.angle_beta   90.00
_cell.angle_gamma   90.00
#
_symmetry.space_group_name_H-M   'P 1'
#
loop_
_entity.id
_entity.type
_entity.pdbx_description
1 polymer ?
#
loop_
_entity_poly.entity_id
_entity_poly.type
_entity_poly.pdbx_seq_one_letter_code
_entity_poly.pdbx_strand_id
1 'polypeptide(L)'
;MNLLSLIDQLAGAAASEQPTARRSALSQLARTAAATLPLALGAVAQPAVAQRAGTQLDALLLLLQVEWLQDEFYGRALGTPTLVPAAIQPDLTLIREQQRQHIARLEAIVAASGGAVPARPRYDFTGTRGGTQAAAFADVFSNTDTMLAVAQVLEDLSVRAYLGQVSLLTSNDDLLTLATRGVTVEGRHSAHLRLLRRQRGTDVKPWVSATDNGGPVPSATAPVYAGEDRVRQLVTATREVDLSTITPLLPFSPAITEAERRAAVTEAIDEPLTATAVQAVVALFTA
;
A
#
# COMPACT_ATOMS: atom_id res chain seq x y z
N MET A 1 -0.50 -0.05 -35.69
CA MET A 1 0.13 0.43 -34.45
C MET A 1 -0.09 -0.63 -33.39
N ASN A 2 0.97 -1.12 -32.74
CA ASN A 2 0.93 -2.25 -31.82
C ASN A 2 0.85 -1.74 -30.37
N LEU A 3 0.05 -2.38 -29.50
CA LEU A 3 -0.06 -2.03 -28.08
C LEU A 3 1.32 -1.99 -27.40
N LEU A 4 2.21 -2.88 -27.82
CA LEU A 4 3.61 -2.95 -27.35
C LEU A 4 4.42 -1.70 -27.75
N SER A 5 4.19 -1.15 -28.94
CA SER A 5 4.85 0.11 -29.38
C SER A 5 4.33 1.34 -28.64
N LEU A 6 3.09 1.29 -28.12
CA LEU A 6 2.51 2.36 -27.31
C LEU A 6 3.07 2.31 -25.88
N ILE A 7 3.27 1.11 -25.32
CA ILE A 7 3.88 0.90 -24.01
C ILE A 7 5.35 1.35 -24.01
N ASP A 8 6.12 1.04 -25.06
CA ASP A 8 7.50 1.54 -25.20
C ASP A 8 7.56 3.07 -25.34
N GLN A 9 6.60 3.69 -26.02
CA GLN A 9 6.52 5.16 -26.13
C GLN A 9 6.15 5.82 -24.80
N LEU A 10 5.31 5.19 -23.98
CA LEU A 10 4.98 5.66 -22.64
C LEU A 10 6.13 5.43 -21.64
N ALA A 11 6.91 4.38 -21.82
CA ALA A 11 8.12 4.11 -21.04
C ALA A 11 9.29 5.04 -21.43
N GLY A 12 9.37 5.44 -22.71
CA GLY A 12 10.42 6.30 -23.26
C GLY A 12 10.16 7.81 -23.18
N ALA A 13 8.97 8.24 -22.75
CA ALA A 13 8.66 9.65 -22.52
C ALA A 13 9.39 10.14 -21.25
N ALA A 14 10.68 10.45 -21.40
CA ALA A 14 11.44 11.17 -20.40
C ALA A 14 10.72 12.49 -20.11
N ALA A 15 10.14 12.61 -18.91
CA ALA A 15 9.69 13.88 -18.39
C ALA A 15 10.88 14.85 -18.44
N SER A 16 10.78 15.89 -19.26
CA SER A 16 11.78 16.94 -19.35
C SER A 16 12.02 17.51 -17.94
N GLU A 17 13.18 17.21 -17.36
CA GLU A 17 13.57 17.74 -16.07
C GLU A 17 13.89 19.22 -16.22
N GLN A 18 13.11 20.10 -15.60
CA GLN A 18 13.56 21.44 -15.24
C GLN A 18 14.03 21.44 -13.77
N PRO A 19 15.35 21.52 -13.51
CA PRO A 19 15.94 21.44 -12.16
C PRO A 19 15.52 22.56 -11.18
N THR A 20 14.78 23.56 -11.66
CA THR A 20 14.27 24.71 -10.90
C THR A 20 12.91 24.44 -10.26
N ALA A 21 12.06 23.61 -10.89
CA ALA A 21 10.71 23.31 -10.40
C ALA A 21 10.73 22.46 -9.12
N ARG A 22 11.56 21.40 -9.07
CA ARG A 22 11.72 20.51 -7.90
C ARG A 22 12.17 21.25 -6.64
N ARG A 23 13.11 22.20 -6.77
CA ARG A 23 13.57 23.02 -5.62
C ARG A 23 12.48 23.94 -5.08
N SER A 24 11.63 24.48 -5.97
CA SER A 24 10.53 25.37 -5.56
C SER A 24 9.39 24.59 -4.89
N ALA A 25 9.06 23.39 -5.36
CA ALA A 25 8.05 22.51 -4.77
C ALA A 25 8.49 21.97 -3.40
N LEU A 26 9.76 21.57 -3.26
CA LEU A 26 10.35 21.16 -1.97
C LEU A 26 10.38 22.31 -0.95
N SER A 27 10.57 23.55 -1.40
CA SER A 27 10.50 24.73 -0.52
C SER A 27 9.09 25.08 -0.04
N GLN A 28 8.02 24.52 -0.65
CA GLN A 28 6.65 24.73 -0.19
C GLN A 28 6.28 23.83 0.99
N LEU A 29 6.83 22.61 1.08
CA LEU A 29 6.78 21.77 2.29
C LEU A 29 7.37 22.49 3.52
N ALA A 30 8.43 23.28 3.31
CA ALA A 30 9.08 24.08 4.35
C ALA A 30 8.33 25.39 4.72
N ARG A 31 7.35 25.85 3.94
CA ARG A 31 6.74 27.19 4.09
C ARG A 31 5.40 27.25 4.84
N THR A 32 5.11 26.29 5.71
CA THR A 32 4.00 26.42 6.67
C THR A 32 4.42 26.95 8.05
N ALA A 33 5.63 27.54 8.14
CA ALA A 33 6.21 28.06 9.38
C ALA A 33 6.53 29.57 9.33
N ALA A 34 5.50 30.43 9.34
CA ALA A 34 5.55 31.85 9.76
C ALA A 34 4.13 32.45 9.63
N ALA A 35 3.55 33.25 10.53
CA ALA A 35 3.92 33.77 11.84
C ALA A 35 2.61 34.26 12.51
N THR A 36 2.46 34.06 13.81
CA THR A 36 1.61 34.94 14.64
C THR A 36 2.40 35.25 15.93
N LEU A 37 2.76 36.53 16.10
CA LEU A 37 3.43 37.04 17.29
C LEU A 37 2.38 37.52 18.29
N PRO A 38 2.43 37.05 19.55
CA PRO A 38 1.99 37.85 20.69
C PRO A 38 3.21 38.27 21.51
N LEU A 39 3.40 39.58 21.65
CA LEU A 39 4.26 40.18 22.67
C LEU A 39 3.67 39.87 24.05
N ALA A 40 4.33 39.03 24.85
CA ALA A 40 4.10 38.97 26.30
C ALA A 40 5.37 38.46 27.02
N LEU A 41 5.83 39.23 28.00
CA LEU A 41 6.99 38.95 28.82
C LEU A 41 6.74 37.79 29.80
N GLY A 42 7.74 36.91 29.96
CA GLY A 42 7.99 36.22 31.23
C GLY A 42 7.33 34.85 31.44
N ALA A 43 7.76 33.83 30.68
CA ALA A 43 7.88 32.45 31.13
C ALA A 43 8.70 31.69 30.07
N VAL A 44 9.67 30.86 30.47
CA VAL A 44 10.39 29.99 29.53
C VAL A 44 9.45 28.85 29.13
N ALA A 45 8.48 29.16 28.27
CA ALA A 45 7.69 28.15 27.60
C ALA A 45 8.56 27.53 26.51
N GLN A 46 8.98 26.27 26.71
CA GLN A 46 9.37 25.43 25.59
C GLN A 46 8.21 25.47 24.59
N PRO A 47 8.42 25.78 23.30
CA PRO A 47 7.35 25.68 22.33
C PRO A 47 6.95 24.21 22.27
N ALA A 48 5.80 23.88 22.84
CA ALA A 48 5.11 22.64 22.52
C ALA A 48 4.72 22.77 21.04
N VAL A 49 5.56 22.23 20.16
CA VAL A 49 5.21 22.05 18.76
C VAL A 49 4.01 21.12 18.76
N ALA A 50 2.82 21.67 18.55
CA ALA A 50 1.63 20.86 18.31
C ALA A 50 1.90 20.06 17.04
N GLN A 51 2.18 18.76 17.19
CA GLN A 51 2.40 17.86 16.07
C GLN A 51 1.05 17.72 15.36
N ARG A 52 0.90 18.40 14.22
CA ARG A 52 -0.26 18.22 13.35
C ARG A 52 -0.21 16.79 12.82
N ALA A 53 -1.26 16.01 13.04
CA ALA A 53 -1.43 14.70 12.45
C ALA A 53 -2.08 14.82 11.06
N GLY A 54 -1.77 13.89 10.15
CA GLY A 54 -2.34 13.86 8.81
C GLY A 54 -1.59 14.78 7.82
N THR A 55 -0.28 14.91 7.99
CA THR A 55 0.60 15.67 7.09
C THR A 55 1.10 14.80 5.93
N GLN A 56 1.69 15.44 4.91
CA GLN A 56 2.43 14.73 3.86
C GLN A 56 3.58 13.91 4.42
N LEU A 57 4.27 14.41 5.46
CA LEU A 57 5.33 13.67 6.12
C LEU A 57 4.78 12.41 6.82
N ASP A 58 3.62 12.51 7.50
CA ASP A 58 2.99 11.35 8.14
C ASP A 58 2.62 10.28 7.10
N ALA A 59 2.08 10.68 5.95
CA ALA A 59 1.78 9.78 4.84
C ALA A 59 3.05 9.07 4.32
N LEU A 60 4.13 9.81 4.09
CA LEU A 60 5.39 9.25 3.62
C LEU A 60 6.01 8.28 4.63
N LEU A 61 5.98 8.60 5.92
CA LEU A 61 6.49 7.74 6.98
C LEU A 61 5.66 6.47 7.15
N LEU A 62 4.33 6.57 7.00
CA LEU A 62 3.46 5.40 7.00
C LEU A 62 3.76 4.46 5.85
N LEU A 63 3.88 4.99 4.62
CA LEU A 63 4.23 4.18 3.45
C LEU A 63 5.60 3.54 3.61
N LEU A 64 6.58 4.29 4.14
CA LEU A 64 7.92 3.75 4.42
C LEU A 64 7.89 2.60 5.42
N GLN A 65 7.06 2.67 6.45
CA GLN A 65 6.89 1.59 7.42
C GLN A 65 6.31 0.33 6.76
N VAL A 66 5.34 0.48 5.86
CA VAL A 66 4.78 -0.63 5.07
C VAL A 66 5.88 -1.24 4.19
N GLU A 67 6.66 -0.42 3.48
CA GLU A 67 7.71 -0.96 2.61
C GLU A 67 8.83 -1.69 3.37
N TRP A 68 9.23 -1.20 4.55
CA TRP A 68 10.19 -1.91 5.40
C TRP A 68 9.66 -3.26 5.89
N LEU A 69 8.36 -3.36 6.18
CA LEU A 69 7.73 -4.63 6.54
C LEU A 69 7.88 -5.64 5.39
N GLN A 70 7.64 -5.21 4.15
CA GLN A 70 7.75 -6.06 2.95
C GLN A 70 9.20 -6.47 2.65
N ASP A 71 10.16 -5.53 2.63
CA ASP A 71 11.58 -5.86 2.38
C ASP A 71 12.15 -6.84 3.41
N GLU A 72 11.79 -6.67 4.69
CA GLU A 72 12.18 -7.63 5.73
C GLU A 72 11.55 -9.01 5.48
N PHE A 73 10.25 -9.05 5.18
CA PHE A 73 9.54 -10.30 4.92
C PHE A 73 10.19 -11.10 3.79
N TYR A 74 10.34 -10.49 2.61
CA TYR A 74 10.97 -11.16 1.47
C TYR A 74 12.43 -11.49 1.75
N GLY A 75 13.12 -10.66 2.55
CA GLY A 75 14.47 -10.95 2.97
C GLY A 75 14.62 -12.22 3.79
N ARG A 76 13.73 -12.42 4.76
CA ARG A 76 13.68 -13.65 5.54
C ARG A 76 13.23 -14.83 4.68
N ALA A 77 12.22 -14.65 3.83
CA ALA A 77 11.71 -15.72 2.96
C ALA A 77 12.80 -16.23 2.01
N LEU A 78 13.45 -15.33 1.26
CA LEU A 78 14.54 -15.66 0.32
C LEU A 78 15.79 -16.17 1.02
N GLY A 79 16.03 -15.76 2.27
CA GLY A 79 17.15 -16.23 3.09
C GLY A 79 16.91 -17.59 3.75
N THR A 80 15.68 -18.09 3.75
CA THR A 80 15.34 -19.36 4.40
C THR A 80 15.58 -20.53 3.43
N PRO A 81 16.49 -21.47 3.75
CA PRO A 81 16.78 -22.60 2.87
C PRO A 81 15.52 -23.41 2.57
N THR A 82 15.34 -23.81 1.32
CA THR A 82 14.25 -24.70 0.84
C THR A 82 12.82 -24.15 0.93
N LEU A 83 12.60 -22.98 1.55
CA LEU A 83 11.27 -22.37 1.68
C LEU A 83 10.73 -21.86 0.34
N VAL A 84 11.57 -21.22 -0.47
CA VAL A 84 11.19 -20.66 -1.76
C VAL A 84 11.58 -21.63 -2.87
N PRO A 85 10.63 -22.23 -3.61
CA PRO A 85 10.92 -23.07 -4.76
C PRO A 85 11.71 -22.28 -5.82
N ALA A 86 12.69 -22.94 -6.45
CA ALA A 86 13.54 -22.32 -7.46
C ALA A 86 12.74 -21.68 -8.62
N ALA A 87 11.58 -22.25 -8.96
CA ALA A 87 10.73 -21.74 -10.03
C ALA A 87 10.14 -20.34 -9.77
N ILE A 88 9.95 -19.94 -8.50
CA ILE A 88 9.37 -18.64 -8.13
C ILE A 88 10.38 -17.70 -7.46
N GLN A 89 11.61 -18.17 -7.23
CA GLN A 89 12.66 -17.38 -6.58
C GLN A 89 13.01 -16.08 -7.34
N PRO A 90 13.11 -16.07 -8.70
CA PRO A 90 13.36 -14.83 -9.43
C PRO A 90 12.25 -13.79 -9.23
N ASP A 91 10.99 -14.24 -9.18
CA ASP A 91 9.83 -13.36 -9.00
C ASP A 91 9.87 -12.67 -7.63
N LEU A 92 10.08 -13.44 -6.56
CA LEU A 92 10.15 -12.87 -5.20
C LEU A 92 11.40 -12.00 -5.01
N THR A 93 12.49 -12.31 -5.71
CA THR A 93 13.70 -11.47 -5.72
C THR A 93 13.42 -10.13 -6.39
N LEU A 94 12.71 -10.13 -7.52
CA LEU A 94 12.32 -8.91 -8.23
C LEU A 94 11.38 -8.05 -7.37
N ILE A 95 10.35 -8.65 -6.77
CA ILE A 95 9.43 -7.92 -5.87
C ILE A 95 10.21 -7.24 -4.75
N ARG A 96 11.10 -7.98 -4.05
CA ARG A 96 11.92 -7.39 -2.99
C ARG A 96 12.79 -6.22 -3.47
N GLU A 97 13.38 -6.35 -4.66
CA GLU A 97 14.19 -5.28 -5.24
C GLU A 97 13.35 -4.03 -5.53
N GLN A 98 12.11 -4.20 -5.99
CA GLN A 98 11.16 -3.10 -6.17
C GLN A 98 10.79 -2.44 -4.82
N GLN A 99 10.57 -3.23 -3.76
CA GLN A 99 10.35 -2.67 -2.42
C GLN A 99 11.54 -1.85 -1.91
N ARG A 100 12.77 -2.27 -2.20
CA ARG A 100 13.98 -1.49 -1.87
C ARG A 100 14.08 -0.19 -2.65
N GLN A 101 13.63 -0.17 -3.90
CA GLN A 101 13.56 1.06 -4.70
C GLN A 101 12.52 2.04 -4.13
N HIS A 102 11.37 1.53 -3.67
CA HIS A 102 10.36 2.34 -2.97
C HIS A 102 10.93 2.93 -1.67
N ILE A 103 11.56 2.10 -0.83
CA ILE A 103 12.22 2.52 0.41
C ILE A 103 13.24 3.63 0.15
N ALA A 104 14.18 3.41 -0.77
CA ALA A 104 15.24 4.37 -1.06
C ALA A 104 14.67 5.71 -1.51
N ARG A 105 13.59 5.69 -2.31
CA ARG A 105 12.91 6.89 -2.77
C ARG A 105 12.19 7.62 -1.64
N LEU A 106 11.46 6.90 -0.79
CA LEU A 106 10.76 7.46 0.37
C LEU A 106 11.74 8.06 1.38
N GLU A 107 12.80 7.34 1.74
CA GLU A 107 13.87 7.82 2.63
C GLU A 107 14.52 9.10 2.08
N ALA A 108 14.81 9.15 0.77
CA ALA A 108 15.36 10.34 0.12
C ALA A 108 14.41 11.55 0.18
N ILE A 109 13.11 11.34 -0.06
CA ILE A 109 12.11 12.43 0.02
C ILE A 109 11.96 12.92 1.46
N VAL A 110 11.86 12.02 2.42
CA VAL A 110 11.78 12.36 3.85
C VAL A 110 13.00 13.19 4.27
N ALA A 111 14.21 12.73 3.94
CA ALA A 111 15.44 13.45 4.24
C ALA A 111 15.48 14.84 3.56
N ALA A 112 15.10 14.93 2.28
CA ALA A 112 15.06 16.19 1.54
C ALA A 112 14.03 17.19 2.11
N SER A 113 12.97 16.69 2.75
CA SER A 113 11.97 17.53 3.44
C SER A 113 12.44 18.05 4.81
N GLY A 114 13.60 17.60 5.30
CA GLY A 114 14.07 17.86 6.66
C GLY A 114 13.41 16.97 7.72
N GLY A 115 12.60 16.00 7.30
CA GLY A 115 12.02 14.98 8.16
C GLY A 115 13.07 13.97 8.62
N ALA A 116 12.85 13.39 9.79
CA ALA A 116 13.69 12.32 10.31
C ALA A 116 13.11 10.96 9.91
N VAL A 117 13.95 10.09 9.34
CA VAL A 117 13.61 8.69 9.13
C VAL A 117 13.71 7.96 10.47
N PRO A 118 12.64 7.34 10.99
CA PRO A 118 12.68 6.63 12.26
C PRO A 118 13.51 5.34 12.16
N ALA A 119 13.84 4.75 13.31
CA ALA A 119 14.47 3.44 13.33
C ALA A 119 13.50 2.36 12.81
N ARG A 120 14.02 1.39 12.06
CA ARG A 120 13.22 0.26 11.57
C ARG A 120 12.72 -0.61 12.74
N PRO A 121 11.43 -0.95 12.80
CA PRO A 121 10.90 -1.89 13.80
C PRO A 121 11.51 -3.29 13.68
N ARG A 122 11.34 -4.09 14.73
CA ARG A 122 11.53 -5.54 14.65
C ARG A 122 10.22 -6.20 14.27
N TYR A 123 10.30 -7.12 13.31
CA TYR A 123 9.12 -7.80 12.79
C TYR A 123 9.03 -9.25 13.27
N ASP A 124 7.81 -9.68 13.57
CA ASP A 124 7.37 -11.03 13.88
C ASP A 124 6.27 -11.46 12.89
N PHE A 125 6.67 -12.19 11.85
CA PHE A 125 5.76 -12.64 10.81
C PHE A 125 4.90 -13.85 11.21
N THR A 126 5.09 -14.42 12.40
CA THR A 126 4.23 -15.50 12.91
C THR A 126 2.87 -14.97 13.37
N GLY A 127 2.73 -13.65 13.51
CA GLY A 127 1.52 -13.01 14.00
C GLY A 127 1.33 -13.12 15.52
N THR A 128 2.36 -13.56 16.28
CA THR A 128 2.28 -13.68 17.75
C THR A 128 2.43 -12.34 18.48
N ARG A 129 2.81 -11.28 17.77
CA ARG A 129 3.12 -9.95 18.34
C ARG A 129 4.12 -10.07 19.49
N GLY A 130 5.28 -10.67 19.20
CA GLY A 130 6.33 -10.88 20.19
C GLY A 130 5.96 -11.91 21.27
N GLY A 131 5.08 -12.86 20.95
CA GLY A 131 4.62 -13.90 21.88
C GLY A 131 3.44 -13.50 22.78
N THR A 132 2.82 -12.36 22.53
CA THR A 132 1.66 -11.88 23.32
C THR A 132 0.32 -12.52 22.93
N GLN A 133 0.27 -13.20 21.78
CA GLN A 133 -0.90 -13.94 21.30
C GLN A 133 -0.49 -15.22 20.54
N ALA A 134 -1.48 -16.09 20.27
CA ALA A 134 -1.25 -17.30 19.48
C ALA A 134 -0.78 -16.96 18.06
N ALA A 135 0.08 -17.81 17.49
CA ALA A 135 0.61 -17.62 16.15
C ALA A 135 -0.51 -17.80 15.10
N ALA A 136 -0.72 -16.77 14.28
CA ALA A 136 -1.65 -16.83 13.16
C ALA A 136 -1.01 -17.47 11.91
N PHE A 137 0.32 -17.37 11.79
CA PHE A 137 1.12 -17.87 10.67
C PHE A 137 2.34 -18.64 11.19
N ALA A 138 2.10 -19.64 12.05
CA ALA A 138 3.16 -20.33 12.78
C ALA A 138 4.25 -20.94 11.88
N ASP A 139 3.87 -21.39 10.68
CA ASP A 139 4.74 -22.06 9.72
C ASP A 139 5.15 -21.17 8.53
N VAL A 140 5.01 -19.83 8.65
CA VAL A 140 5.28 -18.87 7.57
C VAL A 140 6.68 -19.01 6.95
N PHE A 141 7.69 -19.44 7.70
CA PHE A 141 9.04 -19.67 7.20
C PHE A 141 9.42 -21.16 7.08
N SER A 142 8.45 -22.07 7.17
CA SER A 142 8.65 -23.51 6.92
C SER A 142 7.68 -24.08 5.89
N ASN A 143 6.70 -23.29 5.45
CA ASN A 143 5.67 -23.68 4.50
C ASN A 143 5.52 -22.61 3.41
N THR A 144 5.80 -22.99 2.16
CA THR A 144 5.70 -22.08 0.99
C THR A 144 4.29 -21.51 0.81
N ASP A 145 3.24 -22.29 1.10
CA ASP A 145 1.87 -21.84 0.92
C ASP A 145 1.46 -20.80 1.97
N THR A 146 1.87 -20.99 3.23
CA THR A 146 1.72 -19.97 4.27
C THR A 146 2.55 -18.74 3.96
N MET A 147 3.78 -18.91 3.47
CA MET A 147 4.63 -17.79 3.04
C MET A 147 3.95 -16.96 1.95
N LEU A 148 3.45 -17.59 0.88
CA LEU A 148 2.74 -16.89 -0.19
C LEU A 148 1.43 -16.25 0.28
N ALA A 149 0.73 -16.87 1.23
CA ALA A 149 -0.46 -16.30 1.85
C ALA A 149 -0.13 -15.00 2.62
N VAL A 150 0.93 -14.99 3.42
CA VAL A 150 1.39 -13.77 4.10
C VAL A 150 1.89 -12.73 3.10
N ALA A 151 2.64 -13.14 2.07
CA ALA A 151 3.08 -12.25 1.00
C ALA A 151 1.91 -11.51 0.35
N GLN A 152 0.83 -12.24 -0.01
CA GLN A 152 -0.38 -11.63 -0.57
C GLN A 152 -0.96 -10.58 0.38
N VAL A 153 -1.07 -10.90 1.68
CA VAL A 153 -1.64 -9.98 2.68
C VAL A 153 -0.83 -8.69 2.77
N LEU A 154 0.50 -8.79 2.70
CA LEU A 154 1.38 -7.63 2.75
C LEU A 154 1.25 -6.75 1.50
N GLU A 155 1.23 -7.34 0.30
CA GLU A 155 1.06 -6.56 -0.93
C GLU A 155 -0.35 -5.95 -1.04
N ASP A 156 -1.40 -6.68 -0.63
CA ASP A 156 -2.76 -6.14 -0.54
C ASP A 156 -2.83 -4.96 0.45
N LEU A 157 -2.19 -5.08 1.62
CA LEU A 157 -2.05 -3.97 2.58
C LEU A 157 -1.38 -2.76 1.93
N SER A 158 -0.33 -2.96 1.15
CA SER A 158 0.42 -1.89 0.50
C SER A 158 -0.41 -1.12 -0.52
N VAL A 159 -1.13 -1.82 -1.40
CA VAL A 159 -2.06 -1.18 -2.35
C VAL A 159 -3.02 -0.25 -1.62
N ARG A 160 -3.67 -0.78 -0.57
CA ARG A 160 -4.67 -0.05 0.20
C ARG A 160 -4.07 1.10 1.02
N ALA A 161 -2.84 0.93 1.51
CA ALA A 161 -2.10 1.97 2.22
C ALA A 161 -1.75 3.14 1.29
N TYR A 162 -1.19 2.85 0.11
CA TYR A 162 -0.90 3.85 -0.91
C TYR A 162 -2.16 4.61 -1.33
N LEU A 163 -3.25 3.89 -1.66
CA LEU A 163 -4.54 4.49 -1.99
C LEU A 163 -5.05 5.42 -0.88
N GLY A 164 -4.97 4.98 0.38
CA GLY A 164 -5.40 5.77 1.54
C GLY A 164 -4.61 7.06 1.75
N GLN A 165 -3.35 7.11 1.31
CA GLN A 165 -2.51 8.29 1.45
C GLN A 165 -2.62 9.28 0.28
N VAL A 166 -3.20 8.88 -0.86
CA VAL A 166 -3.27 9.74 -2.08
C VAL A 166 -3.85 11.12 -1.77
N SER A 167 -4.91 11.20 -0.97
CA SER A 167 -5.58 12.48 -0.65
C SER A 167 -4.68 13.49 0.06
N LEU A 168 -3.72 13.01 0.88
CA LEU A 168 -2.75 13.86 1.57
C LEU A 168 -1.62 14.33 0.65
N LEU A 169 -1.36 13.58 -0.42
CA LEU A 169 -0.24 13.79 -1.34
C LEU A 169 -0.65 14.58 -2.60
N THR A 170 -1.95 14.77 -2.83
CA THR A 170 -2.47 15.39 -4.07
C THR A 170 -2.06 16.84 -4.32
N SER A 171 -1.61 17.57 -3.30
CA SER A 171 -1.16 18.96 -3.44
C SER A 171 0.27 19.09 -3.96
N ASN A 172 0.97 17.96 -4.17
CA ASN A 172 2.31 17.93 -4.74
C ASN A 172 2.37 16.86 -5.85
N ASP A 173 2.57 17.29 -7.09
CA ASP A 173 2.55 16.41 -8.27
C ASP A 173 3.59 15.28 -8.21
N ASP A 174 4.77 15.53 -7.65
CA ASP A 174 5.81 14.50 -7.50
C ASP A 174 5.38 13.43 -6.47
N LEU A 175 4.74 13.83 -5.37
CA LEU A 175 4.23 12.92 -4.34
C LEU A 175 2.97 12.17 -4.81
N LEU A 176 2.09 12.84 -5.53
CA LEU A 176 0.93 12.21 -6.18
C LEU A 176 1.38 11.17 -7.20
N THR A 177 2.38 11.50 -8.03
CA THR A 177 2.98 10.57 -8.99
C THR A 177 3.66 9.40 -8.30
N LEU A 178 4.38 9.64 -7.19
CA LEU A 178 4.96 8.57 -6.37
C LEU A 178 3.87 7.61 -5.88
N ALA A 179 2.81 8.14 -5.25
CA ALA A 179 1.77 7.32 -4.65
C ALA A 179 0.99 6.51 -5.71
N THR A 180 0.58 7.14 -6.80
CA THR A 180 -0.17 6.48 -7.88
C THR A 180 0.65 5.42 -8.63
N ARG A 181 1.96 5.65 -8.83
CA ARG A 181 2.87 4.61 -9.33
C ARG A 181 3.02 3.47 -8.32
N GLY A 182 3.13 3.78 -7.03
CA GLY A 182 3.15 2.81 -5.94
C GLY A 182 1.94 1.88 -6.00
N VAL A 183 0.72 2.43 -6.02
CA VAL A 183 -0.52 1.64 -6.18
C VAL A 183 -0.43 0.66 -7.36
N THR A 184 0.09 1.13 -8.50
CA THR A 184 0.17 0.30 -9.71
C THR A 184 1.21 -0.83 -9.58
N VAL A 185 2.34 -0.58 -8.93
CA VAL A 185 3.39 -1.59 -8.73
C VAL A 185 2.94 -2.62 -7.71
N GLU A 186 2.46 -2.18 -6.54
CA GLU A 186 1.96 -3.08 -5.48
C GLU A 186 0.76 -3.91 -5.97
N GLY A 187 -0.12 -3.32 -6.79
CA GLY A 187 -1.24 -4.06 -7.38
C GLY A 187 -0.77 -5.19 -8.31
N ARG A 188 0.34 -5.00 -9.03
CA ARG A 188 0.95 -6.06 -9.85
C ARG A 188 1.59 -7.15 -8.99
N HIS A 189 2.24 -6.79 -7.88
CA HIS A 189 2.78 -7.78 -6.95
C HIS A 189 1.67 -8.63 -6.34
N SER A 190 0.62 -7.98 -5.81
CA SER A 190 -0.57 -8.65 -5.27
C SER A 190 -1.17 -9.62 -6.29
N ALA A 191 -1.44 -9.15 -7.51
CA ALA A 191 -2.00 -9.97 -8.58
C ALA A 191 -1.10 -11.18 -8.90
N HIS A 192 0.21 -10.96 -8.98
CA HIS A 192 1.18 -12.03 -9.24
C HIS A 192 1.19 -13.09 -8.15
N LEU A 193 1.24 -12.69 -6.87
CA LEU A 193 1.21 -13.63 -5.74
C LEU A 193 -0.10 -14.42 -5.68
N ARG A 194 -1.22 -13.76 -5.93
CA ARG A 194 -2.54 -14.41 -6.05
C ARG A 194 -2.53 -15.46 -7.16
N LEU A 195 -1.93 -15.16 -8.32
CA LEU A 195 -1.76 -16.13 -9.41
C LEU A 195 -0.85 -17.30 -9.01
N LEU A 196 0.26 -17.06 -8.32
CA LEU A 196 1.13 -18.13 -7.81
C LEU A 196 0.38 -19.04 -6.83
N ARG A 197 -0.39 -18.47 -5.90
CA ARG A 197 -1.25 -19.24 -4.98
C ARG A 197 -2.31 -20.04 -5.72
N ARG A 198 -2.89 -19.47 -6.78
CA ARG A 198 -3.87 -20.15 -7.64
C ARG A 198 -3.27 -21.33 -8.40
N GLN A 199 -2.09 -21.17 -8.96
CA GLN A 199 -1.34 -22.26 -9.61
C GLN A 199 -1.00 -23.39 -8.63
N ARG A 200 -0.97 -23.07 -7.33
CA ARG A 200 -0.76 -24.03 -6.23
C ARG A 200 -2.07 -24.55 -5.63
N GLY A 201 -3.22 -24.30 -6.26
CA GLY A 201 -4.51 -24.89 -5.91
C GLY A 201 -5.40 -24.06 -5.00
N THR A 202 -5.01 -22.82 -4.65
CA THR A 202 -5.89 -21.91 -3.90
C THR A 202 -6.95 -21.33 -4.83
N ASP A 203 -8.22 -21.35 -4.43
CA ASP A 203 -9.25 -20.60 -5.16
C ASP A 203 -9.19 -19.10 -4.78
N VAL A 204 -8.43 -18.34 -5.55
CA VAL A 204 -8.25 -16.90 -5.35
C VAL A 204 -8.23 -16.20 -6.71
N LYS A 205 -8.82 -15.00 -6.78
CA LYS A 205 -8.77 -14.13 -7.95
C LYS A 205 -7.48 -13.31 -7.94
N PRO A 206 -6.98 -12.84 -9.11
CA PRO A 206 -5.78 -12.00 -9.15
C PRO A 206 -6.02 -10.54 -8.71
N TRP A 207 -7.15 -10.27 -8.06
CA TRP A 207 -7.54 -9.02 -7.42
C TRP A 207 -8.33 -9.37 -6.14
N VAL A 208 -8.53 -8.40 -5.26
CA VAL A 208 -9.31 -8.57 -4.03
C VAL A 208 -10.77 -8.84 -4.37
N SER A 209 -11.41 -9.77 -3.66
CA SER A 209 -12.83 -10.09 -3.86
C SER A 209 -13.54 -10.32 -2.54
N ALA A 210 -14.85 -10.06 -2.52
CA ALA A 210 -15.73 -10.46 -1.43
C ALA A 210 -15.66 -11.97 -1.13
N THR A 211 -15.31 -12.81 -2.11
CA THR A 211 -15.12 -14.25 -1.90
C THR A 211 -13.82 -14.59 -1.17
N ASP A 212 -12.89 -13.64 -1.02
CA ASP A 212 -11.68 -13.83 -0.23
C ASP A 212 -12.00 -14.00 1.26
N ASN A 213 -13.23 -13.65 1.71
CA ASN A 213 -13.74 -13.87 3.06
C ASN A 213 -12.80 -13.36 4.17
N GLY A 214 -12.23 -12.17 4.00
CA GLY A 214 -11.25 -11.62 4.94
C GLY A 214 -9.82 -12.12 4.71
N GLY A 215 -9.54 -12.74 3.56
CA GLY A 215 -8.19 -13.07 3.10
C GLY A 215 -7.75 -14.50 3.38
N PRO A 216 -6.44 -14.78 3.22
CA PRO A 216 -5.89 -16.13 3.34
C PRO A 216 -6.06 -16.79 4.71
N VAL A 217 -6.13 -15.99 5.79
CA VAL A 217 -6.34 -16.48 7.17
C VAL A 217 -7.36 -15.55 7.84
N PRO A 218 -8.67 -15.71 7.55
CA PRO A 218 -9.70 -14.71 7.86
C PRO A 218 -9.69 -14.18 9.30
N SER A 219 -9.48 -15.04 10.29
CA SER A 219 -9.42 -14.65 11.71
C SER A 219 -8.31 -13.65 12.04
N ALA A 220 -7.24 -13.61 11.23
CA ALA A 220 -6.09 -12.74 11.41
C ALA A 220 -5.99 -11.66 10.32
N THR A 221 -6.43 -11.95 9.09
CA THR A 221 -6.23 -11.08 7.93
C THR A 221 -7.44 -10.21 7.60
N ALA A 222 -8.62 -10.45 8.17
CA ALA A 222 -9.82 -9.66 7.89
C ALA A 222 -9.65 -8.14 8.04
N PRO A 223 -8.86 -7.61 9.00
CA PRO A 223 -8.59 -6.17 9.08
C PRO A 223 -7.95 -5.59 7.80
N VAL A 224 -7.19 -6.38 7.05
CA VAL A 224 -6.55 -6.00 5.77
C VAL A 224 -7.55 -5.90 4.63
N TYR A 225 -8.74 -6.49 4.76
CA TYR A 225 -9.79 -6.50 3.74
C TYR A 225 -11.07 -5.78 4.20
N ALA A 226 -11.03 -5.14 5.36
CA ALA A 226 -12.17 -4.42 5.90
C ALA A 226 -12.62 -3.31 4.95
N GLY A 227 -13.88 -3.34 4.53
CA GLY A 227 -14.49 -2.34 3.65
C GLY A 227 -14.41 -2.65 2.15
N GLU A 228 -13.72 -3.72 1.73
CA GLU A 228 -13.63 -4.16 0.31
C GLU A 228 -14.99 -4.58 -0.29
N ASP A 229 -16.05 -4.68 0.51
CA ASP A 229 -17.42 -4.96 0.08
C ASP A 229 -18.24 -3.69 -0.25
N ARG A 230 -17.58 -2.54 -0.30
CA ARG A 230 -18.20 -1.25 -0.59
C ARG A 230 -18.70 -1.15 -2.02
N VAL A 231 -19.92 -0.64 -2.16
CA VAL A 231 -20.55 -0.35 -3.45
C VAL A 231 -20.66 1.15 -3.74
N ARG A 232 -20.33 2.00 -2.75
CA ARG A 232 -20.38 3.46 -2.87
C ARG A 232 -18.99 4.04 -2.94
N GLN A 233 -18.72 4.81 -4.01
CA GLN A 233 -17.43 5.43 -4.28
C GLN A 233 -17.53 6.94 -4.31
N LEU A 234 -16.53 7.63 -3.76
CA LEU A 234 -16.36 9.07 -3.94
C LEU A 234 -15.95 9.37 -5.39
N VAL A 235 -16.79 10.09 -6.13
CA VAL A 235 -16.50 10.56 -7.49
C VAL A 235 -16.05 12.03 -7.52
N THR A 236 -16.31 12.75 -6.44
CA THR A 236 -15.77 14.08 -6.14
C THR A 236 -15.51 14.16 -4.64
N ALA A 237 -14.90 15.25 -4.15
CA ALA A 237 -14.58 15.43 -2.73
C ALA A 237 -15.77 15.31 -1.77
N THR A 238 -17.02 15.48 -2.25
CA THR A 238 -18.23 15.50 -1.41
C THR A 238 -19.36 14.62 -1.92
N ARG A 239 -19.17 13.93 -3.06
CA ARG A 239 -20.23 13.15 -3.71
C ARG A 239 -19.82 11.70 -3.82
N GLU A 240 -20.61 10.84 -3.20
CA GLU A 240 -20.58 9.40 -3.43
C GLU A 240 -21.58 8.99 -4.52
N VAL A 241 -21.23 7.97 -5.28
CA VAL A 241 -22.10 7.28 -6.24
C VAL A 241 -22.17 5.82 -5.87
N ASP A 242 -23.39 5.27 -5.83
CA ASP A 242 -23.60 3.83 -5.72
C ASP A 242 -23.37 3.17 -7.08
N LEU A 243 -22.23 2.48 -7.21
CA LEU A 243 -21.83 1.82 -8.45
C LEU A 243 -22.74 0.64 -8.80
N SER A 244 -23.47 0.07 -7.84
CA SER A 244 -24.45 -1.00 -8.12
C SER A 244 -25.65 -0.49 -8.94
N THR A 245 -25.88 0.82 -8.94
CA THR A 245 -26.95 1.45 -9.72
C THR A 245 -26.53 1.83 -11.15
N ILE A 246 -25.25 1.66 -11.50
CA ILE A 246 -24.76 2.00 -12.84
C ILE A 246 -25.26 0.97 -13.85
N THR A 247 -26.01 1.45 -14.84
CA THR A 247 -26.49 0.61 -15.95
C THR A 247 -25.30 0.09 -16.77
N PRO A 248 -25.17 -1.23 -16.98
CA PRO A 248 -24.12 -1.76 -17.81
C PRO A 248 -24.17 -1.19 -19.24
N LEU A 249 -23.01 -0.82 -19.77
CA LEU A 249 -22.89 -0.23 -21.11
C LEU A 249 -23.16 -1.25 -22.24
N LEU A 250 -23.11 -2.54 -21.93
CA LEU A 250 -23.30 -3.63 -22.89
C LEU A 250 -24.43 -4.56 -22.43
N PRO A 251 -25.31 -5.01 -23.34
CA PRO A 251 -26.33 -6.00 -23.01
C PRO A 251 -25.67 -7.37 -22.74
N PHE A 252 -25.93 -7.94 -21.56
CA PHE A 252 -25.52 -9.30 -21.21
C PHE A 252 -26.67 -10.28 -21.46
N SER A 253 -26.39 -11.44 -22.08
CA SER A 253 -27.32 -12.55 -22.24
C SER A 253 -26.65 -13.88 -21.85
N PRO A 254 -27.10 -14.59 -20.80
CA PRO A 254 -28.18 -14.19 -19.90
C PRO A 254 -27.86 -12.90 -19.13
N ALA A 255 -28.90 -12.25 -18.59
CA ALA A 255 -28.71 -11.07 -17.76
C ALA A 255 -27.87 -11.43 -16.52
N ILE A 256 -26.91 -10.56 -16.17
CA ILE A 256 -26.14 -10.72 -14.94
C ILE A 256 -27.07 -10.68 -13.71
N THR A 257 -26.83 -11.59 -12.78
CA THR A 257 -27.53 -11.62 -11.50
C THR A 257 -27.11 -10.45 -10.62
N GLU A 258 -27.92 -10.14 -9.61
CA GLU A 258 -27.58 -9.08 -8.64
C GLU A 258 -26.32 -9.42 -7.84
N ALA A 259 -26.08 -10.71 -7.55
CA ALA A 259 -24.87 -11.17 -6.89
C ALA A 259 -23.62 -10.96 -7.77
N GLU A 260 -23.71 -11.29 -9.06
CA GLU A 260 -22.62 -11.05 -10.02
C GLU A 260 -22.35 -9.55 -10.21
N ARG A 261 -23.40 -8.73 -10.26
CA ARG A 261 -23.27 -7.27 -10.31
C ARG A 261 -22.55 -6.73 -9.08
N ARG A 262 -22.99 -7.15 -7.89
CA ARG A 262 -22.36 -6.73 -6.63
C ARG A 262 -20.90 -7.14 -6.59
N ALA A 263 -20.58 -8.39 -6.93
CA ALA A 263 -19.20 -8.86 -6.99
C ALA A 263 -18.36 -8.04 -7.97
N ALA A 264 -18.86 -7.78 -9.18
CA ALA A 264 -18.16 -6.97 -10.17
C ALA A 264 -17.92 -5.52 -9.69
N VAL A 265 -18.87 -4.92 -8.96
CA VAL A 265 -18.74 -3.58 -8.40
C VAL A 265 -17.66 -3.53 -7.32
N THR A 266 -17.71 -4.46 -6.36
CA THR A 266 -16.76 -4.51 -5.24
C THR A 266 -15.35 -4.90 -5.71
N GLU A 267 -15.25 -5.67 -6.80
CA GLU A 267 -13.96 -6.11 -7.37
C GLU A 267 -13.35 -5.10 -8.36
N ALA A 268 -14.05 -4.02 -8.69
CA ALA A 268 -13.57 -3.05 -9.69
C ALA A 268 -12.52 -2.09 -9.12
N ILE A 269 -12.54 -1.86 -7.80
CA ILE A 269 -11.75 -0.82 -7.13
C ILE A 269 -11.35 -1.35 -5.75
N ASP A 270 -10.04 -1.42 -5.47
CA ASP A 270 -9.54 -1.68 -4.13
C ASP A 270 -9.82 -0.48 -3.22
N GLU A 271 -10.18 -0.73 -1.96
CA GLU A 271 -10.63 0.31 -1.05
C GLU A 271 -9.46 0.87 -0.22
N PRO A 272 -9.35 2.20 -0.05
CA PRO A 272 -8.27 2.79 0.75
C PRO A 272 -8.38 2.39 2.23
N LEU A 273 -7.22 2.15 2.87
CA LEU A 273 -7.15 2.05 4.32
C LEU A 273 -6.75 3.40 4.95
N THR A 274 -7.39 3.72 6.08
CA THR A 274 -6.96 4.88 6.89
C THR A 274 -5.58 4.62 7.50
N ALA A 275 -4.83 5.68 7.82
CA ALA A 275 -3.52 5.55 8.46
C ALA A 275 -3.57 4.71 9.75
N THR A 276 -4.59 4.90 10.58
CA THR A 276 -4.81 4.12 11.80
C THR A 276 -5.06 2.65 11.50
N ALA A 277 -5.83 2.33 10.46
CA ALA A 277 -6.06 0.94 10.06
C ALA A 277 -4.79 0.28 9.54
N VAL A 278 -3.99 0.98 8.71
CA VAL A 278 -2.68 0.49 8.26
C VAL A 278 -1.77 0.20 9.45
N GLN A 279 -1.66 1.13 10.40
CA GLN A 279 -0.85 0.92 11.61
C GLN A 279 -1.31 -0.27 12.44
N ALA A 280 -2.63 -0.47 12.57
CA ALA A 280 -3.19 -1.61 13.29
C ALA A 280 -2.83 -2.95 12.60
N VAL A 281 -2.86 -2.99 11.27
CA VAL A 281 -2.43 -4.17 10.50
C VAL A 281 -0.93 -4.40 10.64
N VAL A 282 -0.09 -3.37 10.46
CA VAL A 282 1.37 -3.50 10.62
C VAL A 282 1.70 -4.01 12.02
N ALA A 283 0.95 -3.57 13.04
CA ALA A 283 1.13 -4.01 14.42
C ALA A 283 0.87 -5.51 14.65
N LEU A 284 0.19 -6.20 13.73
CA LEU A 284 0.07 -7.68 13.75
C LEU A 284 1.42 -8.36 13.52
N PHE A 285 2.32 -7.70 12.79
CA PHE A 285 3.61 -8.24 12.37
C PHE A 285 4.80 -7.60 13.09
N THR A 286 4.58 -6.76 14.09
CA THR A 286 5.66 -6.18 14.91
C THR A 286 5.82 -6.95 16.21
N ALA A 287 7.07 -7.15 16.64
CA ALA A 287 7.44 -7.79 17.91
C ALA A 287 7.42 -6.82 19.09
#